data_AF-A0AAX3TL49-F1
#
_entry.id   AF-A0AAX3TL49-F1
#
_cell.length_a   1.000
_cell.length_b   1.000
_cell.length_c   1.000
_cell.angle_alpha   90.00
_cell.angle_beta   90.00
_cell.angle_gamma   90.00
#
_symmetry.space_group_name_H-M   'P 1'
#
loop_
_entity.id
_entity.type
_entity.pdbx_description
1 polymer ?
#
loop_
_entity_poly.entity_id
_entity_poly.type
_entity_poly.pdbx_seq_one_letter_code
_entity_poly.pdbx_strand_id
1 'polypeptide(L)'
;MTEKENTVYKILLTPIKCDKNVPKICLKDNVIYSPQLYKSTPDEDMSDFSVGFYKIVYKDILGGNNVEILNEDGTYKNENYMGDTIHSFNSLANVILGNRSQKERSLKEEWPKELIDYQSKYHCLANFWVIPMCHGRTSAKLNRYDSLDSYLNKVYSGVIKNTDEYFQKFTYESFLEIHGMSGYKISDNPLEIYISKDKKGCIDEIQRIYSFWNKRASEIVKKYNSELYDYFDGLGLINVAETTN
;
A
#
# COMPACT_ATOMS: atom_id res chain seq x y z
N MET A 1 -20.01 -4.81 10.97
CA MET A 1 -19.94 -3.90 9.81
C MET A 1 -21.30 -3.88 9.14
N THR A 2 -21.76 -2.72 8.73
CA THR A 2 -22.92 -2.55 7.85
C THR A 2 -22.61 -3.09 6.44
N GLU A 3 -23.61 -3.20 5.57
CA GLU A 3 -23.42 -3.62 4.18
C GLU A 3 -22.51 -2.65 3.39
N LYS A 4 -22.69 -1.33 3.60
CA LYS A 4 -21.81 -0.31 3.01
C LYS A 4 -20.37 -0.45 3.50
N GLU A 5 -20.19 -0.59 4.81
CA GLU A 5 -18.85 -0.80 5.41
C GLU A 5 -18.19 -2.06 4.86
N ASN A 6 -18.93 -3.16 4.70
CA ASN A 6 -18.41 -4.40 4.14
C ASN A 6 -18.03 -4.25 2.65
N THR A 7 -18.74 -3.41 1.91
CA THR A 7 -18.41 -3.12 0.51
C THR A 7 -17.10 -2.36 0.39
N VAL A 8 -16.94 -1.26 1.14
CA VAL A 8 -15.69 -0.48 1.20
C VAL A 8 -14.54 -1.37 1.66
N TYR A 9 -14.76 -2.17 2.72
CA TYR A 9 -13.77 -3.11 3.24
C TYR A 9 -13.24 -4.08 2.17
N LYS A 10 -14.14 -4.69 1.39
CA LYS A 10 -13.76 -5.61 0.31
C LYS A 10 -12.97 -4.91 -0.79
N ILE A 11 -13.39 -3.72 -1.20
CA ILE A 11 -12.68 -2.94 -2.23
C ILE A 11 -11.26 -2.57 -1.76
N LEU A 12 -11.08 -2.18 -0.50
CA LEU A 12 -9.75 -1.87 0.06
C LEU A 12 -8.76 -3.06 -0.01
N LEU A 13 -9.28 -4.28 0.03
CA LEU A 13 -8.52 -5.53 -0.03
C LEU A 13 -8.49 -6.15 -1.44
N THR A 14 -9.18 -5.55 -2.41
CA THR A 14 -9.23 -6.06 -3.78
C THR A 14 -7.90 -5.74 -4.49
N PRO A 15 -7.30 -6.71 -5.20
CA PRO A 15 -6.10 -6.47 -5.99
C PRO A 15 -6.30 -5.37 -7.03
N ILE A 16 -5.25 -4.59 -7.24
CA ILE A 16 -5.18 -3.51 -8.21
C ILE A 16 -4.13 -3.88 -9.25
N LYS A 17 -4.42 -3.55 -10.50
CA LYS A 17 -3.47 -3.62 -11.60
C LYS A 17 -3.48 -2.32 -12.37
N CYS A 18 -2.31 -1.70 -12.50
CA CYS A 18 -2.17 -0.51 -13.32
C CYS A 18 -2.05 -0.93 -14.79
N ASP A 19 -2.92 -0.37 -15.64
CA ASP A 19 -2.88 -0.58 -17.08
C ASP A 19 -3.20 0.73 -17.80
N LYS A 20 -2.19 1.31 -18.45
CA LYS A 20 -2.35 2.58 -19.18
C LYS A 20 -3.23 2.48 -20.43
N ASN A 21 -3.57 1.26 -20.85
CA ASN A 21 -4.43 1.03 -22.02
C ASN A 21 -5.91 0.98 -21.65
N VAL A 22 -6.26 0.84 -20.36
CA VAL A 22 -7.67 0.93 -19.96
C VAL A 22 -8.11 2.40 -19.96
N PRO A 23 -9.28 2.74 -20.52
CA PRO A 23 -9.71 4.13 -20.63
C PRO A 23 -10.25 4.71 -19.31
N LYS A 24 -10.62 3.85 -18.36
CA LYS A 24 -11.17 4.22 -17.05
C LYS A 24 -10.97 3.09 -16.05
N ILE A 25 -11.13 3.41 -14.77
CA ILE A 25 -11.10 2.44 -13.68
C ILE A 25 -12.27 1.45 -13.84
N CYS A 26 -12.01 0.15 -13.67
CA CYS A 26 -13.05 -0.89 -13.71
C CYS A 26 -12.69 -2.13 -12.89
N LEU A 27 -13.69 -2.89 -12.48
CA LEU A 27 -13.52 -4.20 -11.83
C LEU A 27 -13.67 -5.31 -12.88
N LYS A 28 -12.66 -6.17 -13.03
CA LYS A 28 -12.70 -7.34 -13.90
C LYS A 28 -11.98 -8.50 -13.24
N ASP A 29 -12.58 -9.69 -13.25
CA ASP A 29 -12.00 -10.92 -12.68
C ASP A 29 -11.52 -10.75 -11.23
N ASN A 30 -12.30 -10.01 -10.42
CA ASN A 30 -11.96 -9.62 -9.04
C ASN A 30 -10.66 -8.80 -8.89
N VAL A 31 -10.26 -8.08 -9.93
CA VAL A 31 -9.12 -7.16 -9.94
C VAL A 31 -9.59 -5.79 -10.42
N ILE A 32 -9.17 -4.74 -9.73
CA ILE A 32 -9.43 -3.36 -10.13
C ILE A 32 -8.34 -2.95 -11.12
N TYR A 33 -8.73 -2.70 -12.36
CA TYR A 33 -7.86 -2.12 -13.36
C TYR A 33 -7.95 -0.61 -13.26
N SER A 34 -6.80 0.07 -13.24
CA SER A 34 -6.75 1.52 -13.20
C SER A 34 -5.83 2.06 -14.30
N PRO A 35 -6.25 3.13 -15.01
CA PRO A 35 -5.32 3.96 -15.75
C PRO A 35 -4.37 4.69 -14.80
N GLN A 36 -3.43 5.42 -15.41
CA GLN A 36 -2.43 6.19 -14.70
C GLN A 36 -2.07 7.47 -15.45
N LEU A 37 -2.36 8.60 -14.82
CA LEU A 37 -1.88 9.92 -15.19
C LEU A 37 -0.39 10.10 -14.83
N TYR A 38 0.07 9.50 -13.71
CA TYR A 38 1.45 9.59 -13.26
C TYR A 38 2.46 9.23 -14.38
N LYS A 39 3.38 10.16 -14.70
CA LYS A 39 4.35 10.03 -15.80
C LYS A 39 5.54 9.11 -15.48
N SER A 40 5.27 7.86 -15.11
CA SER A 40 6.29 6.81 -14.94
C SER A 40 5.87 5.53 -15.64
N THR A 41 6.59 4.43 -15.46
CA THR A 41 6.10 3.08 -15.78
C THR A 41 4.77 2.81 -15.07
N PRO A 42 3.91 1.91 -15.58
CA PRO A 42 2.72 1.46 -14.86
C PRO A 42 3.08 1.07 -13.43
N ASP A 43 2.30 1.58 -12.49
CA ASP A 43 2.58 1.54 -11.07
C ASP A 43 1.28 1.53 -10.27
N GLU A 44 0.99 0.42 -9.61
CA GLU A 44 -0.27 0.20 -8.91
C GLU A 44 -0.48 1.19 -7.76
N ASP A 45 0.58 1.50 -7.00
CA ASP A 45 0.51 2.41 -5.84
C ASP A 45 0.48 3.90 -6.24
N MET A 46 0.66 4.21 -7.52
CA MET A 46 0.53 5.55 -8.12
C MET A 46 -0.48 5.60 -9.27
N SER A 47 -1.33 4.58 -9.40
CA SER A 47 -2.44 4.56 -10.36
C SER A 47 -3.51 5.61 -9.99
N ASP A 48 -4.35 5.98 -10.96
CA ASP A 48 -5.41 6.99 -10.73
C ASP A 48 -6.35 6.58 -9.59
N PHE A 49 -6.64 5.27 -9.48
CA PHE A 49 -7.44 4.72 -8.40
C PHE A 49 -6.80 4.94 -7.02
N SER A 50 -5.51 4.62 -6.90
CA SER A 50 -4.72 4.80 -5.67
C SER A 50 -4.57 6.27 -5.30
N VAL A 51 -4.31 7.14 -6.28
CA VAL A 51 -4.21 8.60 -6.07
C VAL A 51 -5.54 9.17 -5.55
N GLY A 52 -6.67 8.78 -6.12
CA GLY A 52 -7.99 9.20 -5.61
C GLY A 52 -8.25 8.72 -4.18
N PHE A 53 -7.84 7.49 -3.84
CA PHE A 53 -7.89 6.99 -2.47
C PHE A 53 -7.05 7.84 -1.50
N TYR A 54 -5.84 8.22 -1.88
CA TYR A 54 -4.98 9.04 -1.03
C TYR A 54 -5.55 10.43 -0.77
N LYS A 55 -6.19 11.05 -1.77
CA LYS A 55 -6.86 12.35 -1.62
C LYS A 55 -7.95 12.32 -0.55
N ILE A 56 -8.55 11.15 -0.29
CA ILE A 56 -9.57 10.96 0.73
C ILE A 56 -8.94 10.70 2.09
N VAL A 57 -8.09 9.66 2.18
CA VAL A 57 -7.53 9.20 3.47
C VAL A 57 -6.51 10.18 4.06
N TYR A 58 -5.75 10.87 3.21
CA TYR A 58 -4.68 11.79 3.64
C TYR A 58 -5.07 13.27 3.49
N LYS A 59 -6.37 13.58 3.30
CA LYS A 59 -6.86 14.96 3.09
C LYS A 59 -6.33 15.96 4.12
N ASP A 60 -6.23 15.54 5.38
CA ASP A 60 -5.81 16.40 6.50
C ASP A 60 -4.33 16.78 6.44
N ILE A 61 -3.49 15.97 5.79
CA ILE A 61 -2.03 16.18 5.73
C ILE A 61 -1.55 16.71 4.38
N LEU A 62 -2.38 16.64 3.33
CA LEU A 62 -2.08 17.16 1.99
C LEU A 62 -2.21 18.70 1.89
N GLY A 63 -2.83 19.36 2.88
CA GLY A 63 -2.86 20.83 3.04
C GLY A 63 -4.04 21.53 2.34
N GLY A 64 -4.46 22.67 2.89
CA GLY A 64 -5.74 23.34 2.57
C GLY A 64 -5.87 24.03 1.21
N ASN A 65 -4.80 24.13 0.41
CA ASN A 65 -4.83 24.81 -0.91
C ASN A 65 -4.28 23.96 -2.07
N ASN A 66 -3.90 22.69 -1.87
CA ASN A 66 -3.38 21.82 -2.93
C ASN A 66 -3.59 20.34 -2.57
N VAL A 67 -4.83 19.86 -2.72
CA VAL A 67 -5.26 18.44 -2.60
C VAL A 67 -4.63 17.53 -3.66
N GLU A 68 -3.68 18.05 -4.44
CA GLU A 68 -3.18 17.44 -5.65
C GLU A 68 -1.82 16.78 -5.39
N ILE A 69 -1.80 15.45 -5.44
CA ILE A 69 -0.58 14.62 -5.38
C ILE A 69 0.21 14.76 -6.68
N LEU A 70 -0.50 14.93 -7.80
CA LEU A 70 0.04 15.10 -9.14
C LEU A 70 -0.38 16.47 -9.69
N ASN A 71 0.46 17.07 -10.52
CA ASN A 71 0.06 18.16 -11.40
C ASN A 71 -0.90 17.63 -12.49
N GLU A 72 -1.62 18.54 -13.16
CA GLU A 72 -2.55 18.18 -14.26
C GLU A 72 -1.87 17.40 -15.37
N ASP A 73 -0.57 17.64 -15.59
CA ASP A 73 0.19 16.93 -16.60
C ASP A 73 0.57 15.51 -16.17
N GLY A 74 0.47 15.17 -14.88
CA GLY A 74 0.84 13.87 -14.32
C GLY A 74 2.25 13.79 -13.74
N THR A 75 2.98 14.90 -13.66
CA THR A 75 4.18 15.00 -12.82
C THR A 75 3.79 15.05 -11.35
N TYR A 76 4.62 14.52 -10.45
CA TYR A 76 4.33 14.64 -9.02
C TYR A 76 4.46 16.09 -8.56
N LYS A 77 3.59 16.51 -7.64
CA LYS A 77 3.52 17.90 -7.19
C LYS A 77 4.32 18.15 -5.92
N ASN A 78 4.39 17.16 -5.03
CA ASN A 78 5.12 17.27 -3.77
C ASN A 78 5.76 15.92 -3.40
N GLU A 79 7.08 15.90 -3.33
CA GLU A 79 7.87 14.70 -3.04
C GLU A 79 7.65 14.16 -1.62
N ASN A 80 7.07 14.94 -0.71
CA ASN A 80 6.72 14.48 0.64
C ASN A 80 5.49 13.55 0.66
N TYR A 81 4.73 13.47 -0.43
CA TYR A 81 3.45 12.75 -0.46
C TYR A 81 3.37 11.82 -1.68
N MET A 82 4.15 10.74 -1.64
CA MET A 82 4.17 9.74 -2.71
C MET A 82 3.59 8.41 -2.25
N GLY A 83 2.80 7.79 -3.12
CA GLY A 83 2.31 6.43 -2.96
C GLY A 83 3.45 5.42 -2.92
N ASP A 84 3.34 4.47 -2.00
CA ASP A 84 4.23 3.32 -1.86
C ASP A 84 3.46 2.14 -1.24
N THR A 85 4.07 0.96 -1.23
CA THR A 85 3.60 -0.19 -0.46
C THR A 85 4.13 -0.16 0.97
N ILE A 86 3.28 -0.50 1.94
CA ILE A 86 3.63 -0.58 3.36
C ILE A 86 4.54 -1.79 3.59
N HIS A 87 4.15 -2.97 3.10
CA HIS A 87 4.95 -4.18 3.18
C HIS A 87 5.56 -4.52 1.83
N SER A 88 6.74 -5.12 1.84
CA SER A 88 7.50 -5.45 0.64
C SER A 88 7.29 -6.88 0.18
N PHE A 89 6.91 -7.07 -1.08
CA PHE A 89 6.91 -8.39 -1.72
C PHE A 89 8.34 -8.91 -1.91
N ASN A 90 9.22 -8.01 -2.37
CA ASN A 90 10.51 -8.41 -2.92
C ASN A 90 11.44 -9.02 -1.86
N SER A 91 11.44 -8.47 -0.66
CA SER A 91 12.29 -8.92 0.43
C SER A 91 11.93 -10.32 0.92
N LEU A 92 10.63 -10.61 1.03
CA LEU A 92 10.12 -11.93 1.40
C LEU A 92 10.38 -12.94 0.28
N ALA A 93 10.07 -12.59 -0.96
CA ALA A 93 10.28 -13.45 -2.13
C ALA A 93 11.75 -13.89 -2.25
N ASN A 94 12.70 -12.97 -2.07
CA ASN A 94 14.12 -13.28 -2.16
C ASN A 94 14.58 -14.31 -1.12
N VAL A 95 14.09 -14.22 0.12
CA VAL A 95 14.42 -15.19 1.17
C VAL A 95 13.78 -16.55 0.89
N ILE A 96 12.47 -16.55 0.59
CA ILE A 96 11.68 -17.78 0.36
C ILE A 96 12.27 -18.60 -0.80
N LEU A 97 12.54 -17.92 -1.92
CA LEU A 97 13.10 -18.55 -3.12
C LEU A 97 14.62 -18.77 -3.03
N GLY A 98 15.31 -18.11 -2.09
CA GLY A 98 16.76 -18.20 -1.92
C GLY A 98 17.56 -17.41 -2.96
N ASN A 99 16.96 -16.41 -3.61
CA ASN A 99 17.59 -15.59 -4.63
C ASN A 99 18.10 -14.27 -4.05
N ARG A 100 19.10 -13.65 -4.72
CA ARG A 100 19.64 -12.37 -4.25
C ARG A 100 18.85 -11.17 -4.75
N SER A 101 18.16 -11.32 -5.88
CA SER A 101 17.44 -10.24 -6.53
C SER A 101 16.24 -10.75 -7.34
N GLN A 102 15.36 -9.82 -7.75
CA GLN A 102 14.25 -10.12 -8.65
C GLN A 102 14.70 -10.76 -9.97
N LYS A 103 15.86 -10.36 -10.49
CA LYS A 103 16.40 -10.86 -11.78
C LYS A 103 16.84 -12.32 -11.72
N GLU A 104 17.09 -12.83 -10.52
CA GLU A 104 17.53 -14.20 -10.27
C GLU A 104 16.38 -15.13 -9.86
N ARG A 105 15.14 -14.63 -9.78
CA ARG A 105 14.01 -15.44 -9.31
C ARG A 105 13.69 -16.58 -10.28
N SER A 106 13.36 -17.72 -9.72
CA SER A 106 12.76 -18.83 -10.48
C SER A 106 11.46 -18.41 -11.14
N LEU A 107 11.03 -19.20 -12.13
CA LEU A 107 9.74 -19.04 -12.77
C LEU A 107 8.60 -19.16 -11.74
N LYS A 108 7.50 -18.44 -11.96
CA LYS A 108 6.40 -18.33 -10.99
C LYS A 108 5.74 -19.68 -10.70
N GLU A 109 5.79 -20.60 -11.66
CA GLU A 109 5.29 -21.97 -11.56
C GLU A 109 6.05 -22.80 -10.52
N GLU A 110 7.27 -22.41 -10.17
CA GLU A 110 8.11 -23.06 -9.15
C GLU A 110 7.95 -22.45 -7.75
N TRP A 111 7.17 -21.37 -7.62
CA TRP A 111 7.02 -20.67 -6.35
C TRP A 111 6.08 -21.44 -5.41
N PRO A 112 6.32 -21.37 -4.09
CA PRO A 112 5.36 -21.90 -3.12
C PRO A 112 4.04 -21.14 -3.23
N LYS A 113 2.93 -21.85 -2.99
CA LYS A 113 1.58 -21.34 -3.14
C LYS A 113 1.35 -20.06 -2.32
N GLU A 114 1.90 -20.01 -1.11
CA GLU A 114 1.79 -18.87 -0.19
C GLU A 114 2.36 -17.60 -0.82
N LEU A 115 3.47 -17.71 -1.57
CA LEU A 115 4.09 -16.58 -2.25
C LEU A 115 3.30 -16.15 -3.49
N ILE A 116 2.74 -17.10 -4.24
CA ILE A 116 1.86 -16.82 -5.39
C ILE A 116 0.61 -16.08 -4.91
N ASP A 117 -0.02 -16.58 -3.85
CA ASP A 117 -1.22 -15.98 -3.26
C ASP A 117 -0.91 -14.57 -2.73
N TYR A 118 0.25 -14.40 -2.07
CA TYR A 118 0.68 -13.10 -1.57
C TYR A 118 0.91 -12.10 -2.70
N GLN A 119 1.63 -12.49 -3.75
CA GLN A 119 1.84 -11.63 -4.92
C GLN A 119 0.50 -11.19 -5.53
N SER A 120 -0.47 -12.10 -5.65
CA SER A 120 -1.76 -11.80 -6.28
C SER A 120 -2.62 -10.78 -5.53
N LYS A 121 -2.38 -10.60 -4.22
CA LYS A 121 -3.10 -9.69 -3.32
C LYS A 121 -2.28 -8.47 -2.91
N TYR A 122 -1.01 -8.44 -3.31
CA TYR A 122 0.00 -7.51 -2.82
C TYR A 122 -0.33 -6.04 -3.06
N HIS A 123 -0.79 -5.74 -4.27
CA HIS A 123 -1.20 -4.41 -4.67
C HIS A 123 -2.67 -4.20 -4.32
N CYS A 124 -2.93 -3.72 -3.11
CA CYS A 124 -4.27 -3.34 -2.67
C CYS A 124 -4.18 -2.07 -1.81
N LEU A 125 -5.28 -1.32 -1.69
CA LEU A 125 -5.29 -0.06 -0.94
C LEU A 125 -4.93 -0.28 0.55
N ALA A 126 -5.26 -1.44 1.11
CA ALA A 126 -4.88 -1.83 2.47
C ALA A 126 -3.36 -1.98 2.66
N ASN A 127 -2.59 -2.23 1.59
CA ASN A 127 -1.13 -2.25 1.61
C ASN A 127 -0.51 -0.94 1.11
N PHE A 128 -1.29 0.06 0.73
CA PHE A 128 -0.75 1.31 0.19
C PHE A 128 -0.78 2.43 1.23
N TRP A 129 0.22 3.31 1.17
CA TRP A 129 0.34 4.49 2.01
C TRP A 129 1.01 5.65 1.29
N VAL A 130 1.04 6.81 1.95
CA VAL A 130 1.72 8.01 1.48
C VAL A 130 2.86 8.39 2.42
N ILE A 131 4.08 8.35 1.90
CA ILE A 131 5.29 8.76 2.62
C ILE A 131 6.20 9.58 1.69
N PRO A 132 7.25 10.24 2.22
CA PRO A 132 8.22 10.94 1.39
C PRO A 132 8.88 10.01 0.36
N MET A 133 9.07 10.52 -0.86
CA MET A 133 9.70 9.82 -1.98
C MET A 133 11.08 9.29 -1.62
N CYS A 134 11.85 10.08 -0.85
CA CYS A 134 13.17 9.75 -0.33
C CYS A 134 13.18 8.51 0.59
N HIS A 135 12.02 8.13 1.14
CA HIS A 135 11.88 7.01 2.07
C HIS A 135 11.24 5.78 1.45
N GLY A 136 10.26 5.94 0.56
CA GLY A 136 9.56 4.79 -0.03
C GLY A 136 10.11 4.39 -1.39
N ARG A 137 10.28 5.36 -2.29
CA ARG A 137 10.47 5.09 -3.72
C ARG A 137 11.92 5.12 -4.15
N THR A 138 12.72 6.04 -3.62
CA THR A 138 14.16 6.12 -3.92
C THR A 138 15.02 5.46 -2.86
N SER A 139 14.41 5.02 -1.76
CA SER A 139 15.04 4.22 -0.71
C SER A 139 14.06 3.15 -0.27
N ALA A 140 14.56 1.95 0.05
CA ALA A 140 13.74 0.85 0.55
C ALA A 140 13.40 1.05 2.04
N LYS A 141 12.62 2.09 2.38
CA LYS A 141 12.30 2.47 3.77
C LYS A 141 13.56 2.61 4.62
N LEU A 142 14.59 3.23 4.03
CA LEU A 142 15.90 3.47 4.62
C LEU A 142 16.63 2.18 5.09
N ASN A 143 16.31 1.01 4.51
CA ASN A 143 16.97 -0.26 4.81
C ASN A 143 16.98 -1.21 3.62
N ARG A 144 17.91 -2.17 3.56
CA ARG A 144 18.04 -3.07 2.39
C ARG A 144 16.87 -4.06 2.19
N TYR A 145 16.02 -4.22 3.20
CA TYR A 145 14.93 -5.21 3.22
C TYR A 145 13.56 -4.57 3.13
N ASP A 146 13.47 -3.24 2.98
CA ASP A 146 12.19 -2.55 2.87
C ASP A 146 11.22 -2.90 4.03
N SER A 147 11.79 -3.13 5.22
CA SER A 147 11.06 -3.60 6.41
C SER A 147 10.27 -2.45 7.05
N LEU A 148 8.94 -2.60 7.14
CA LEU A 148 8.06 -1.67 7.84
C LEU A 148 8.50 -1.49 9.29
N ASP A 149 8.72 -2.58 10.02
CA ASP A 149 9.02 -2.54 11.45
C ASP A 149 10.36 -1.83 11.72
N SER A 150 11.38 -2.09 10.90
CA SER A 150 12.64 -1.37 10.99
C SER A 150 12.47 0.12 10.72
N TYR A 151 11.61 0.48 9.78
CA TYR A 151 11.29 1.87 9.47
C TYR A 151 10.53 2.56 10.60
N LEU A 152 9.48 1.93 11.14
CA LEU A 152 8.71 2.46 12.27
C LEU A 152 9.58 2.64 13.53
N ASN A 153 10.56 1.76 13.78
CA ASN A 153 11.53 1.95 14.85
C ASN A 153 12.34 3.26 14.69
N LYS A 154 12.73 3.60 13.45
CA LYS A 154 13.42 4.87 13.15
C LYS A 154 12.49 6.09 13.30
N VAL A 155 11.22 5.97 12.93
CA VAL A 155 10.21 7.03 13.16
C VAL A 155 9.99 7.23 14.66
N TYR A 156 9.81 6.15 15.42
CA TYR A 156 9.57 6.16 16.86
C TYR A 156 10.75 6.79 17.62
N SER A 157 11.96 6.29 17.39
CA SER A 157 13.21 6.80 18.01
C SER A 157 13.56 8.23 17.60
N GLY A 158 12.89 8.79 16.59
CA GLY A 158 13.13 10.16 16.14
C GLY A 158 14.34 10.33 15.22
N VAL A 159 14.95 9.24 14.75
CA VAL A 159 16.05 9.29 13.76
C VAL A 159 15.59 10.00 12.48
N ILE A 160 14.31 9.85 12.12
CA ILE A 160 13.71 10.43 10.91
C ILE A 160 13.11 11.84 11.16
N LYS A 161 13.05 12.33 12.41
CA LYS A 161 12.27 13.54 12.74
C LYS A 161 12.94 14.88 12.39
N ASN A 162 14.28 14.93 12.32
CA ASN A 162 14.99 16.22 12.32
C ASN A 162 15.32 16.79 10.92
N THR A 163 15.03 16.07 9.84
CA THR A 163 15.38 16.50 8.47
C THR A 163 14.20 16.66 7.51
N ASP A 164 13.03 16.09 7.80
CA ASP A 164 11.92 15.99 6.84
C ASP A 164 10.66 16.74 7.33
N GLU A 165 10.20 17.73 6.55
CA GLU A 165 9.00 18.54 6.83
C GLU A 165 7.75 17.67 7.07
N TYR A 166 7.66 16.53 6.38
CA TYR A 166 6.56 15.58 6.53
C TYR A 166 6.41 15.11 7.99
N PHE A 167 7.50 14.71 8.64
CA PHE A 167 7.44 14.12 9.99
C PHE A 167 7.24 15.14 11.10
N GLN A 168 7.48 16.43 10.83
CA GLN A 168 7.21 17.51 11.79
C GLN A 168 5.70 17.69 12.06
N LYS A 169 4.84 17.12 11.21
CA LYS A 169 3.37 17.19 11.33
C LYS A 169 2.80 16.15 12.30
N PHE A 170 3.62 15.22 12.80
CA PHE A 170 3.15 14.05 13.52
C PHE A 170 3.88 13.80 14.84
N THR A 171 3.13 13.35 15.85
CA THR A 171 3.70 12.45 16.86
C THR A 171 3.79 11.05 16.29
N TYR A 172 4.44 10.11 16.98
CA TYR A 172 4.46 8.72 16.49
C TYR A 172 3.04 8.12 16.45
N GLU A 173 2.23 8.44 17.46
CA GLU A 173 0.85 7.98 17.59
C GLU A 173 -0.02 8.57 16.48
N SER A 174 0.08 9.87 16.20
CA SER A 174 -0.70 10.48 15.12
C SER A 174 -0.21 10.05 13.73
N PHE A 175 1.07 9.71 13.58
CA PHE A 175 1.59 9.06 12.38
C PHE A 175 0.94 7.69 12.19
N LEU A 176 0.85 6.85 13.22
CA LEU A 176 0.16 5.56 13.10
C LEU A 176 -1.33 5.74 12.80
N GLU A 177 -1.98 6.68 13.47
CA GLU A 177 -3.41 6.92 13.30
C GLU A 177 -3.77 7.37 11.87
N ILE A 178 -3.04 8.35 11.31
CA ILE A 178 -3.33 8.85 9.96
C ILE A 178 -3.10 7.75 8.91
N HIS A 179 -2.24 6.79 9.19
CA HIS A 179 -1.99 5.65 8.31
C HIS A 179 -2.94 4.46 8.54
N GLY A 180 -3.89 4.53 9.48
CA GLY A 180 -4.77 3.41 9.82
C GLY A 180 -4.02 2.24 10.47
N MET A 181 -3.07 2.58 11.33
CA MET A 181 -2.13 1.66 11.96
C MET A 181 -2.11 1.81 13.49
N SER A 182 -3.16 2.33 14.11
CA SER A 182 -3.17 2.70 15.54
C SER A 182 -2.87 1.53 16.47
N GLY A 183 -3.23 0.30 16.07
CA GLY A 183 -2.94 -0.94 16.80
C GLY A 183 -1.67 -1.67 16.38
N TYR A 184 -0.80 -1.07 15.55
CA TYR A 184 0.38 -1.76 15.01
C TYR A 184 1.43 -2.04 16.09
N LYS A 185 1.99 -3.25 16.05
CA LYS A 185 3.06 -3.68 16.95
C LYS A 185 4.30 -4.03 16.16
N ILE A 186 5.39 -3.32 16.43
CA ILE A 186 6.70 -3.61 15.87
C ILE A 186 7.21 -4.93 16.47
N SER A 187 7.73 -5.81 15.61
CA SER A 187 8.48 -6.99 16.02
C SER A 187 9.78 -6.59 16.72
N ASP A 188 10.18 -7.34 17.76
CA ASP A 188 11.40 -7.08 18.53
C ASP A 188 12.66 -7.17 17.67
N ASN A 189 12.69 -8.12 16.73
CA ASN A 189 13.85 -8.37 15.85
C ASN A 189 13.42 -8.34 14.38
N PRO A 190 13.07 -7.16 13.83
CA PRO A 190 12.35 -7.05 12.56
C PRO A 190 13.18 -7.47 11.34
N LEU A 191 14.50 -7.57 11.48
CA LEU A 191 15.40 -7.95 10.40
C LEU A 191 15.87 -9.41 10.47
N GLU A 192 15.59 -10.13 11.56
CA GLU A 192 16.19 -11.44 11.84
C GLU A 192 15.79 -12.48 10.79
N ILE A 193 14.52 -12.53 10.39
CA ILE A 193 14.03 -13.47 9.37
C ILE A 193 14.77 -13.31 8.03
N TYR A 194 15.19 -12.09 7.69
CA TYR A 194 15.91 -11.82 6.44
C TYR A 194 17.40 -12.13 6.55
N ILE A 195 18.03 -11.78 7.68
CA ILE A 195 19.47 -11.97 7.93
C ILE A 195 19.78 -13.48 8.06
N SER A 196 18.97 -14.19 8.83
CA SER A 196 19.09 -15.65 9.04
C SER A 196 18.64 -16.48 7.82
N LYS A 197 18.03 -15.84 6.82
CA LYS A 197 17.40 -16.49 5.65
C LYS A 197 16.33 -17.51 6.06
N ASP A 198 15.55 -17.17 7.09
CA ASP A 198 14.49 -18.01 7.60
C ASP A 198 13.28 -18.01 6.64
N LYS A 199 13.23 -19.02 5.78
CA LYS A 199 12.12 -19.22 4.84
C LYS A 199 10.77 -19.38 5.53
N LYS A 200 10.74 -20.11 6.65
CA LYS A 200 9.50 -20.36 7.38
C LYS A 200 9.03 -19.08 8.05
N GLY A 201 9.93 -18.35 8.71
CA GLY A 201 9.65 -17.04 9.29
C GLY A 201 9.13 -16.03 8.26
N CYS A 202 9.65 -16.03 7.02
CA CYS A 202 9.11 -15.18 5.95
C CYS A 202 7.70 -15.61 5.49
N ILE A 203 7.37 -16.90 5.50
CA ILE A 203 6.00 -17.37 5.21
C ILE A 203 5.05 -17.01 6.36
N ASP A 204 5.49 -17.13 7.61
CA ASP A 204 4.71 -16.72 8.78
C ASP A 204 4.48 -15.20 8.78
N GLU A 205 5.45 -14.42 8.31
CA GLU A 205 5.32 -12.96 8.15
C GLU A 205 4.23 -12.59 7.13
N ILE A 206 4.05 -13.35 6.05
CA ILE A 206 2.93 -13.15 5.11
C ILE A 206 1.57 -13.23 5.84
N GLN A 207 1.42 -14.14 6.81
CA GLN A 207 0.19 -14.26 7.59
C GLN A 207 0.00 -13.05 8.53
N ARG A 208 1.10 -12.57 9.14
CA ARG A 208 1.07 -11.34 9.94
C ARG A 208 0.64 -10.13 9.09
N ILE A 209 1.14 -10.04 7.86
CA ILE A 209 0.79 -9.00 6.89
C ILE A 209 -0.69 -9.07 6.52
N TYR A 210 -1.25 -10.26 6.25
CA TYR A 210 -2.68 -10.39 6.00
C TYR A 210 -3.52 -9.96 7.20
N SER A 211 -3.13 -10.36 8.42
CA SER A 211 -3.83 -9.89 9.63
C SER A 211 -3.78 -8.36 9.74
N PHE A 212 -2.63 -7.76 9.43
CA PHE A 212 -2.47 -6.32 9.38
C PHE A 212 -3.38 -5.66 8.35
N TRP A 213 -3.40 -6.11 7.09
CA TRP A 213 -4.25 -5.52 6.04
C TRP A 213 -5.72 -5.54 6.43
N ASN A 214 -6.22 -6.64 7.00
CA ASN A 214 -7.61 -6.73 7.47
C ASN A 214 -7.92 -5.72 8.59
N LYS A 215 -6.99 -5.55 9.55
CA LYS A 215 -7.12 -4.57 10.64
C LYS A 215 -7.10 -3.14 10.09
N ARG A 216 -6.11 -2.82 9.25
CA ARG A 216 -5.97 -1.51 8.61
C ARG A 216 -7.18 -1.16 7.76
N ALA A 217 -7.66 -2.07 6.92
CA ALA A 217 -8.88 -1.87 6.14
C ALA A 217 -10.08 -1.57 7.04
N SER A 218 -10.21 -2.27 8.17
CA SER A 218 -11.27 -2.00 9.16
C SER A 218 -11.14 -0.62 9.81
N GLU A 219 -9.92 -0.15 10.11
CA GLU A 219 -9.67 1.19 10.65
C GLU A 219 -10.02 2.28 9.63
N ILE A 220 -9.59 2.12 8.38
CA ILE A 220 -9.90 3.03 7.29
C ILE A 220 -11.41 3.13 7.06
N VAL A 221 -12.11 1.99 7.02
CA VAL A 221 -13.59 1.96 6.88
C VAL A 221 -14.23 2.75 8.01
N LYS A 222 -13.86 2.52 9.27
CA LYS A 222 -14.45 3.24 10.40
C LYS A 222 -14.32 4.76 10.28
N LYS A 223 -13.22 5.26 9.69
CA LYS A 223 -12.93 6.69 9.59
C LYS A 223 -13.46 7.35 8.31
N TYR A 224 -13.46 6.63 7.19
CA TYR A 224 -13.69 7.20 5.86
C TYR A 224 -14.76 6.46 5.05
N ASN A 225 -15.64 5.66 5.69
CA ASN A 225 -16.63 4.82 5.01
C ASN A 225 -17.45 5.61 3.98
N SER A 226 -18.01 6.76 4.36
CA SER A 226 -18.90 7.52 3.48
C SER A 226 -18.17 8.05 2.25
N GLU A 227 -17.05 8.77 2.44
CA GLU A 227 -16.29 9.34 1.33
C GLU A 227 -15.72 8.27 0.39
N LEU A 228 -15.25 7.14 0.93
CA LEU A 228 -14.75 6.04 0.12
C LEU A 228 -15.88 5.31 -0.62
N TYR A 229 -17.04 5.12 0.03
CA TYR A 229 -18.20 4.52 -0.63
C TYR A 229 -18.64 5.37 -1.82
N ASP A 230 -18.79 6.69 -1.63
CA ASP A 230 -19.20 7.61 -2.68
C ASP A 230 -18.17 7.67 -3.82
N TYR A 231 -16.87 7.64 -3.49
CA TYR A 231 -15.80 7.54 -4.48
C TYR A 231 -15.88 6.25 -5.29
N PHE A 232 -16.01 5.09 -4.63
CA PHE A 232 -16.09 3.80 -5.30
C PHE A 232 -17.37 3.64 -6.13
N ASP A 233 -18.50 4.16 -5.66
CA ASP A 233 -19.76 4.20 -6.41
C ASP A 233 -19.66 5.10 -7.64
N GLY A 234 -19.06 6.30 -7.50
CA GLY A 234 -18.78 7.20 -8.61
C GLY A 234 -17.87 6.59 -9.70
N LEU A 235 -17.03 5.62 -9.32
CA LEU A 235 -16.23 4.82 -10.25
C LEU A 235 -16.97 3.60 -10.82
N GLY A 236 -18.19 3.32 -10.35
CA GLY A 236 -19.01 2.17 -10.77
C GLY A 236 -18.55 0.83 -10.20
N LEU A 237 -17.84 0.81 -9.06
CA LEU A 237 -17.28 -0.41 -8.47
C LEU A 237 -18.24 -1.17 -7.53
N ILE A 238 -19.35 -0.55 -7.13
CA ILE A 238 -20.27 -1.10 -6.12
C ILE A 238 -21.47 -1.85 -6.72
N ASN A 239 -21.89 -1.52 -7.95
CA ASN A 239 -23.12 -2.06 -8.55
C ASN A 239 -22.87 -3.07 -9.69
N VAL A 240 -21.76 -3.82 -9.68
CA VAL A 240 -21.47 -4.85 -10.70
C VAL A 240 -22.08 -6.20 -10.32
N ALA A 241 -23.41 -6.21 -10.20
CA ALA A 241 -24.28 -7.36 -10.33
C ALA A 241 -25.58 -6.76 -10.89
N GLU A 242 -25.85 -6.73 -12.20
CA GLU A 242 -26.23 -7.86 -13.04
C GLU A 242 -25.93 -7.52 -14.52
N THR A 243 -24.87 -8.06 -15.12
CA THR A 243 -24.79 -8.18 -16.59
C THR A 243 -24.08 -9.48 -16.95
N THR A 244 -24.71 -10.59 -16.58
CA THR A 244 -24.56 -11.86 -17.29
C THR A 244 -25.92 -12.17 -17.90
N ASN A 245 -26.10 -11.77 -19.16
CA ASN A 245 -27.06 -12.37 -20.08
C ASN A 245 -26.28 -13.30 -21.01
#